data_AF-A0A259S6Y3-F1
#
_entry.id   AF-A0A259S6Y3-F1
#
_cell.length_a   1.000
_cell.length_b   1.000
_cell.length_c   1.000
_cell.angle_alpha   90.00
_cell.angle_beta   90.00
_cell.angle_gamma   90.00
#
_symmetry.space_group_name_H-M   'P 1'
#
loop_
_entity.id
_entity.type
_entity.pdbx_description
1 polymer ?
#
loop_
_entity_poly.entity_id
_entity_poly.type
_entity_poly.pdbx_seq_one_letter_code
_entity_poly.pdbx_strand_id
1 'polypeptide(L)' 'MSDWAGIAWLFVLLAFNAFFVAAEFAVISARRSQIEPLAERGSRSARTALYAMEHATLML' A
#
# COMPACT_ATOMS: atom_id res chain seq x y z
N MET A 1 -34.36 1.02 13.84
CA MET A 1 -33.90 0.38 12.57
C MET A 1 -32.61 1.00 12.03
N SER A 2 -32.18 2.16 12.53
CA SER A 2 -30.91 2.81 12.18
C SER A 2 -29.67 2.20 12.85
N ASP A 3 -29.84 1.48 13.97
CA ASP A 3 -28.70 1.04 14.78
C ASP A 3 -27.83 0.01 14.05
N TRP A 4 -28.46 -0.94 13.34
CA TRP A 4 -27.76 -1.90 12.50
C TRP A 4 -27.05 -1.24 11.31
N ALA A 5 -27.66 -0.21 10.72
CA ALA A 5 -27.04 0.57 9.64
C ALA A 5 -25.85 1.39 10.18
N GLY A 6 -25.96 1.94 11.39
CA GLY A 6 -24.87 2.64 12.07
C GLY A 6 -23.69 1.73 12.38
N ILE A 7 -23.95 0.50 12.86
CA ILE A 7 -22.91 -0.50 13.10
C ILE A 7 -22.24 -0.92 11.78
N ALA A 8 -23.00 -1.15 10.72
CA ALA A 8 -22.43 -1.46 9.41
C ALA A 8 -21.54 -0.31 8.92
N TRP A 9 -21.99 0.93 9.07
CA TRP A 9 -21.22 2.11 8.67
C TRP A 9 -19.94 2.29 9.49
N LEU A 10 -19.99 2.02 10.80
CA LEU A 10 -18.82 2.01 11.67
C LEU A 10 -17.72 1.09 11.10
N PHE A 11 -18.06 -0.17 10.80
CA PHE A 11 -17.09 -1.11 10.23
C PHE A 11 -16.57 -0.68 8.87
N VAL A 12 -17.43 -0.16 8.00
CA VAL A 12 -17.02 0.34 6.67
C VAL A 12 -16.00 1.47 6.82
N LEU A 13 -16.32 2.46 7.66
CA LEU A 13 -15.44 3.61 7.89
C LEU A 13 -14.10 3.19 8.52
N LEU A 14 -14.14 2.30 9.53
CA LEU A 14 -12.93 1.75 10.15
C LEU A 14 -12.07 0.98 9.15
N ALA A 15 -12.67 0.12 8.34
CA ALA A 15 -11.94 -0.65 7.33
C ALA A 15 -11.29 0.28 6.28
N PHE A 16 -12.03 1.29 5.83
CA PHE A 16 -11.52 2.25 4.86
C PHE A 16 -10.39 3.10 5.43
N ASN A 17 -10.53 3.55 6.68
CA ASN A 17 -9.50 4.31 7.37
C ASN A 17 -8.23 3.47 7.62
N ALA A 18 -8.40 2.23 8.07
CA ALA A 18 -7.30 1.29 8.27
C ALA A 18 -6.59 0.92 6.96
N PHE A 19 -7.32 0.76 5.87
CA PHE A 19 -6.76 0.49 4.54
C PHE A 19 -5.84 1.63 4.08
N PHE A 20 -6.29 2.88 4.23
CA PHE A 20 -5.50 4.04 3.83
C PHE A 20 -4.20 4.14 4.61
N VAL A 21 -4.28 3.99 5.94
CA VAL A 21 -3.10 3.98 6.81
C VAL A 21 -2.16 2.82 6.44
N ALA A 22 -2.68 1.62 6.22
CA ALA A 22 -1.87 0.47 5.83
C ALA A 22 -1.17 0.68 4.47
N ALA A 23 -1.82 1.34 3.52
CA ALA A 23 -1.21 1.69 2.23
C ALA A 23 -0.05 2.69 2.41
N GLU A 24 -0.22 3.72 3.23
CA GLU A 24 0.83 4.68 3.55
C GLU A 24 2.03 4.00 4.22
N PHE A 25 1.78 3.15 5.22
CA PHE A 25 2.83 2.35 5.86
C PHE A 25 3.50 1.37 4.88
N ALA A 26 2.76 0.76 3.96
CA ALA A 26 3.33 -0.14 2.95
C ALA A 26 4.28 0.60 2.02
N VAL A 27 3.93 1.82 1.59
CA VAL A 27 4.79 2.67 0.76
C VAL A 27 6.04 3.10 1.52
N ILE A 28 5.90 3.56 2.77
CA ILE A 28 7.05 4.01 3.59
C ILE A 28 7.96 2.83 4.00
N SER A 29 7.39 1.66 4.28
CA SER A 29 8.14 0.48 4.70
C SER A 29 8.77 -0.28 3.54
N ALA A 30 8.32 -0.07 2.30
CA ALA A 30 8.92 -0.66 1.11
C ALA A 30 10.37 -0.17 0.97
N ARG A 31 11.32 -1.06 1.26
CA ARG A 31 12.75 -0.78 1.11
C ARG A 31 13.22 -1.28 -0.24
N ARG A 32 13.88 -0.40 -1.00
CA ARG A 32 14.56 -0.75 -2.27
C ARG A 32 15.39 -2.02 -2.15
N SER A 33 16.19 -2.14 -1.09
CA SER A 33 17.09 -3.27 -0.85
C SER A 33 16.39 -4.63 -0.70
N GLN A 34 15.10 -4.66 -0.37
CA GLN A 34 14.30 -5.90 -0.29
C GLN A 34 13.62 -6.23 -1.62
N ILE A 35 13.30 -5.21 -2.42
CA ILE A 35 12.57 -5.36 -3.70
C ILE A 35 13.54 -5.66 -4.86
N GLU A 36 14.74 -5.10 -4.82
CA GLU A 36 15.81 -5.33 -5.80
C GLU A 36 16.15 -6.83 -5.99
N PRO A 37 16.39 -7.64 -4.93
CA PRO A 37 16.62 -9.07 -5.11
C PRO A 37 15.39 -9.83 -5.63
N LEU A 38 14.16 -9.35 -5.36
CA LEU A 38 12.94 -9.95 -5.91
C LEU A 38 12.76 -9.62 -7.40
N ALA A 39 13.18 -8.43 -7.82
CA ALA A 39 13.19 -8.00 -9.21
C ALA A 39 14.24 -8.78 -10.02
N GLU A 40 15.43 -8.99 -9.46
CA GLU A 40 16.51 -9.82 -10.05
C GLU A 40 16.09 -11.28 -10.21
N ARG A 41 15.30 -11.83 -9.27
CA ARG A 41 14.70 -13.16 -9.37
C ARG A 41 13.58 -13.29 -10.42
N GLY A 42 13.26 -12.22 -11.14
CA GLY A 42 12.30 -12.24 -12.25
C GLY A 42 10.86 -11.84 -11.89
N SER A 43 10.61 -11.35 -10.67
CA SER A 43 9.26 -10.89 -10.31
C SER A 43 8.88 -9.63 -11.07
N ARG A 44 7.83 -9.72 -11.91
CA ARG A 44 7.32 -8.59 -12.70
C ARG A 44 6.80 -7.46 -11.80
N SER A 45 6.14 -7.78 -10.70
CA SER A 45 5.65 -6.78 -9.74
C SER A 45 6.80 -6.09 -9.00
N ALA A 46 7.87 -6.83 -8.66
CA ALA A 46 9.04 -6.24 -8.02
C ALA A 46 9.78 -5.28 -8.96
N ARG A 47 9.89 -5.60 -10.26
CA ARG A 47 10.45 -4.66 -11.26
C ARG A 47 9.62 -3.39 -11.38
N THR A 48 8.29 -3.49 -11.41
CA THR A 48 7.40 -2.31 -11.45
C THR A 48 7.53 -1.48 -10.16
N ALA A 49 7.60 -2.12 -8.99
CA ALA A 49 7.78 -1.44 -7.72
C ALA A 49 9.15 -0.76 -7.62
N LEU A 50 10.21 -1.42 -8.09
CA LEU A 50 11.56 -0.83 -8.16
C LEU A 50 11.58 0.39 -9.08
N TYR A 51 10.97 0.28 -10.28
CA TYR A 51 10.83 1.39 -11.22
C TYR A 51 10.08 2.57 -10.58
N ALA A 52 8.95 2.30 -9.92
CA ALA A 52 8.17 3.32 -9.23
C ALA A 52 8.97 3.99 -8.10
N MET A 53 9.73 3.22 -7.30
CA MET A 53 10.59 3.77 -6.25
C MET A 53 11.75 4.61 -6.81
N GLU A 54 12.33 4.21 -7.94
CA GLU A 54 13.46 4.90 -8.58
C GLU A 54 13.02 6.21 -9.26
N HIS A 55 11.76 6.29 -9.72
CA HIS A 55 11.16 7.48 -10.33
C HIS A 55 10.31 8.31 -9.34
N ALA A 56 10.03 7.82 -8.14
CA ALA A 56 9.27 8.57 -7.13
C ALA A 56 9.97 9.87 -6.70
N THR A 57 11.31 9.93 -6.78
CA THR A 57 12.10 11.15 -6.58
C THR A 57 11.92 12.22 -7.66
N LEU A 58 11.19 11.96 -8.75
CA LEU A 58 10.79 12.98 -9.74
C LEU A 58 9.38 13.54 -9.46
N MET A 59 8.60 12.92 -8.57
CA MET A 59 7.25 13.36 -8.20
C MET A 59 7.16 14.07 -6.83
N LEU A 60 8.28 14.19 -6.11
CA LEU A 60 8.41 14.92 -4.85
C LEU A 60 9.48 16.00 -4.97
#